data_AF-A0A9E5IAU5-F1
#
_entry.id   AF-A0A9E5IAU5-F1
#
_cell.length_a   1.000
_cell.length_b   1.000
_cell.length_c   1.000
_cell.angle_alpha   90.00
_cell.angle_beta   90.00
_cell.angle_gamma   90.00
#
_symmetry.space_group_name_H-M   'P 1'
#
loop_
_entity.id
_entity.type
_entity.pdbx_description
1 polymer ?
#
loop_
_entity_poly.entity_id
_entity_poly.type
_entity_poly.pdbx_seq_one_letter_code
_entity_poly.pdbx_strand_id
1 'polypeptide(L)'
;MRLLRFPELTGRRLPHFFTLREEVSPHGRDLPERLKTGGFPLAMVSAEQVHGAGVARVGRADGGKVVPAADALISGESNLTLVVRVADCGPVWLHCKKTGAWGSCRQPSGP
;
A
#
# COMPACT_ATOMS: atom_id res chain seq x y z
N MET A 1 -11.73 4.89 13.97
CA MET A 1 -10.74 4.63 12.89
C MET A 1 -9.39 5.20 13.28
N ARG A 2 -8.38 4.34 13.46
CA ARG A 2 -7.02 4.75 13.84
C ARG A 2 -6.09 4.64 12.61
N LEU A 3 -5.92 5.76 11.91
CA LEU A 3 -4.95 5.90 10.83
C LEU A 3 -3.65 6.50 11.38
N LEU A 4 -2.53 5.92 10.99
CA LEU A 4 -1.19 6.45 11.26
C LEU A 4 -0.63 7.08 9.98
N ARG A 5 -0.02 8.26 10.13
CA ARG A 5 0.77 8.94 9.10
C ARG A 5 2.15 9.23 9.66
N PHE A 6 3.15 9.15 8.81
CA PHE A 6 4.53 9.46 9.17
C PHE A 6 4.84 10.92 8.82
N PRO A 7 5.34 11.74 9.77
CA PRO A 7 5.67 13.14 9.51
C PRO A 7 6.63 13.32 8.34
N GLU A 8 7.58 12.41 8.13
CA GLU A 8 8.60 12.46 7.09
C GLU A 8 8.00 12.36 5.68
N LEU A 9 6.95 11.56 5.53
CA LEU A 9 6.20 11.42 4.29
C LEU A 9 5.19 12.57 4.12
N THR A 10 4.56 12.99 5.21
CA THR A 10 3.59 14.11 5.22
C THR A 10 4.24 15.43 4.85
N GLY A 11 5.39 15.75 5.43
CA GLY A 11 6.15 16.97 5.13
C GLY A 11 6.62 17.04 3.67
N ARG A 12 6.75 15.88 3.01
CA ARG A 12 7.07 15.76 1.57
C ARG A 12 5.83 15.74 0.68
N ARG A 13 4.63 15.88 1.25
CA ARG A 13 3.33 15.79 0.55
C ARG A 13 3.13 14.48 -0.19
N LEU A 14 3.67 13.39 0.35
CA LEU A 14 3.54 12.07 -0.24
C LEU A 14 2.28 11.38 0.31
N PRO A 15 1.35 10.94 -0.55
CA PRO A 15 0.11 10.31 -0.11
C PRO A 15 0.42 8.93 0.48
N HIS A 16 0.14 8.75 1.78
CA HIS A 16 0.32 7.50 2.50
C HIS A 16 -0.63 7.42 3.71
N PHE A 17 -0.95 6.21 4.13
CA PHE A 17 -1.55 5.93 5.43
C PHE A 17 -1.24 4.50 5.86
N PHE A 18 -1.24 4.28 7.16
CA PHE A 18 -1.08 2.97 7.77
C PHE A 18 -2.28 2.72 8.66
N THR A 19 -2.83 1.51 8.57
CA THR A 19 -3.97 1.13 9.38
C THR A 19 -3.49 0.37 10.60
N LEU A 20 -3.97 0.74 11.79
CA LEU A 20 -3.70 -0.02 13.00
C LEU A 20 -4.78 -1.08 13.23
N ARG A 21 -4.44 -2.11 14.01
CA ARG A 21 -5.40 -3.11 14.48
C ARG A 21 -6.46 -2.42 15.35
N GLU A 22 -7.72 -2.74 15.12
CA GLU A 22 -8.86 -2.32 15.93
C GLU A 22 -9.50 -3.58 16.55
N GLU A 23 -10.16 -3.45 17.71
CA GLU A 23 -10.72 -4.60 18.47
C GLU A 23 -11.76 -5.38 17.64
N VAL A 24 -12.57 -4.66 16.87
CA VAL A 24 -13.38 -5.24 15.81
C VAL A 24 -12.54 -5.20 14.54
N SER A 25 -12.02 -6.35 14.12
CA SER A 25 -11.33 -6.44 12.83
C SER A 25 -12.31 -5.98 11.75
N PRO A 26 -12.02 -4.89 11.02
CA PRO A 26 -12.81 -4.59 9.85
C PRO A 26 -12.65 -5.78 8.92
N HIS A 27 -13.75 -6.43 8.56
CA HIS A 27 -13.74 -7.36 7.44
C HIS A 27 -13.07 -6.64 6.25
N GLY A 28 -12.35 -7.36 5.38
CA GLY A 28 -11.59 -6.77 4.26
C GLY A 28 -12.39 -5.79 3.35
N ARG A 29 -13.71 -5.77 3.49
CA ARG A 29 -14.69 -4.84 2.89
C ARG A 29 -14.60 -3.38 3.34
N ASP A 30 -13.88 -3.04 4.42
CA ASP A 30 -13.81 -1.65 4.93
C ASP A 30 -12.71 -0.81 4.24
N LEU A 31 -11.79 -1.42 3.50
CA LEU A 31 -10.70 -0.69 2.86
C LEU A 31 -11.19 0.44 1.92
N PRO A 32 -12.22 0.26 1.07
CA PRO A 32 -12.76 1.35 0.25
C PRO A 32 -13.24 2.57 1.05
N GLU A 33 -13.93 2.37 2.18
CA GLU A 33 -14.39 3.48 3.03
C GLU A 33 -13.22 4.18 3.74
N ARG A 34 -12.19 3.43 4.11
CA ARG A 34 -10.94 3.98 4.66
C ARG A 34 -10.19 4.82 3.64
N LEU A 35 -10.11 4.36 2.39
CA LEU A 35 -9.53 5.13 1.28
C LEU A 35 -10.31 6.43 1.07
N LYS A 36 -11.64 6.34 1.02
CA LYS A 36 -12.53 7.49 0.87
C LYS A 36 -12.31 8.52 1.97
N THR A 37 -12.34 8.10 3.23
CA THR A 37 -12.15 8.98 4.40
C THR A 37 -10.74 9.57 4.44
N GLY A 38 -9.73 8.81 4.00
CA GLY A 38 -8.34 9.29 3.92
C GLY A 38 -8.07 10.23 2.74
N GLY A 39 -9.02 10.40 1.82
CA GLY A 39 -8.86 11.18 0.58
C GLY A 39 -8.00 10.49 -0.47
N PHE A 40 -7.99 9.16 -0.50
CA PHE A 40 -7.22 8.34 -1.43
C PHE A 40 -8.06 7.85 -2.62
N PRO A 41 -7.42 7.59 -3.77
CA PRO A 41 -8.10 6.94 -4.90
C PRO A 41 -8.69 5.59 -4.51
N LEU A 42 -9.95 5.35 -4.89
CA LEU A 42 -10.63 4.07 -4.67
C LEU A 42 -10.11 2.94 -5.57
N ALA A 43 -9.55 3.30 -6.73
CA ALA A 43 -8.82 2.36 -7.57
C ALA A 43 -7.58 1.89 -6.79
N MET A 44 -7.54 0.61 -6.43
CA MET A 44 -6.47 0.04 -5.62
C MET A 44 -5.96 -1.27 -6.20
N VAL A 45 -4.67 -1.56 -6.00
CA VAL A 45 -4.05 -2.84 -6.38
C VAL A 45 -3.37 -3.41 -5.15
N SER A 46 -3.55 -4.71 -4.92
CA SER A 46 -2.90 -5.42 -3.82
C SER A 46 -1.99 -6.52 -4.33
N ALA A 47 -0.99 -6.87 -3.54
CA ALA A 47 -0.15 -8.03 -3.81
C ALA A 47 -0.69 -9.27 -3.08
N GLU A 48 -0.51 -10.47 -3.64
CA GLU A 48 -0.86 -11.74 -2.98
C GLU A 48 -0.01 -12.01 -1.73
N GLN A 49 1.27 -11.63 -1.79
CA GLN A 49 2.25 -11.73 -0.70
C GLN A 49 2.55 -13.17 -0.27
N VAL A 50 3.31 -13.87 -1.12
CA VAL A 50 3.72 -15.27 -0.90
C VAL A 50 4.99 -15.40 -0.04
N HIS A 51 5.43 -14.30 0.60
CA HIS A 51 6.69 -14.22 1.36
C HIS A 51 7.93 -14.47 0.49
N GLY A 52 7.87 -14.05 -0.77
CA GLY A 52 9.00 -14.05 -1.70
C GLY A 52 9.63 -12.67 -1.85
N ALA A 53 10.30 -12.46 -2.98
CA ALA A 53 10.93 -11.19 -3.36
C ALA A 53 10.33 -10.58 -4.63
N GLY A 54 9.13 -11.02 -5.03
CA GLY A 54 8.49 -10.60 -6.27
C GLY A 54 8.09 -9.12 -6.25
N VAL A 55 8.48 -8.37 -7.29
CA VAL A 55 8.08 -6.97 -7.49
C VAL A 55 7.24 -6.85 -8.75
N ALA A 56 6.02 -6.31 -8.62
CA ALA A 56 5.16 -6.06 -9.76
C ALA A 56 5.02 -4.58 -10.07
N ARG A 57 5.14 -4.23 -11.35
CA ARG A 57 4.78 -2.91 -11.87
C ARG A 57 3.31 -2.91 -12.27
N VAL A 58 2.54 -1.98 -11.73
CA VAL A 58 1.08 -1.93 -11.93
C VAL A 58 0.63 -0.54 -12.39
N GLY A 59 -0.50 -0.51 -13.10
CA GLY A 59 -1.15 0.71 -13.58
C GLY A 59 -2.62 0.77 -13.20
N ARG A 60 -3.32 1.83 -13.61
CA ARG A 60 -4.76 1.98 -13.31
C ARG A 60 -5.62 0.85 -13.88
N ALA A 61 -5.20 0.24 -14.98
CA ALA A 61 -5.84 -0.93 -15.58
C ALA A 61 -5.83 -2.18 -14.67
N ASP A 62 -5.03 -2.15 -13.60
CA ASP A 62 -4.96 -3.21 -12.60
C ASP A 62 -5.81 -2.95 -11.36
N GLY A 63 -6.53 -1.82 -11.32
CA GLY A 63 -7.43 -1.48 -10.23
C GLY A 63 -8.42 -2.61 -9.92
N GLY A 64 -8.51 -2.97 -8.64
CA GLY A 64 -9.33 -4.07 -8.13
C GLY A 64 -8.63 -5.44 -8.13
N LYS A 65 -7.44 -5.56 -8.74
CA LYS A 65 -6.73 -6.84 -8.81
C LYS A 65 -5.87 -7.13 -7.57
N VAL A 66 -5.69 -8.42 -7.34
CA VAL A 66 -4.63 -8.98 -6.50
C VAL A 66 -3.55 -9.52 -7.44
N VAL A 67 -2.32 -9.02 -7.34
CA VAL A 67 -1.21 -9.44 -8.19
C VAL A 67 -0.59 -10.71 -7.62
N PRO A 68 -0.58 -11.83 -8.38
CA PRO A 68 -0.07 -13.09 -7.89
C PRO A 68 1.45 -13.07 -7.70
N ALA A 69 1.95 -13.86 -6.75
CA ALA A 69 3.38 -14.07 -6.47
C ALA A 69 4.21 -12.78 -6.30
N ALA A 70 3.59 -11.68 -5.86
CA ALA A 70 4.24 -10.41 -5.58
C ALA A 70 4.24 -10.12 -4.08
N ASP A 71 5.31 -9.50 -3.59
CA ASP A 71 5.46 -8.98 -2.22
C ASP A 71 5.70 -7.46 -2.21
N ALA A 72 5.90 -6.89 -3.39
CA ALA A 72 6.09 -5.47 -3.64
C ALA A 72 5.29 -5.00 -4.86
N LEU A 73 4.76 -3.78 -4.79
CA LEU A 73 4.13 -3.09 -5.90
C LEU A 73 4.86 -1.78 -6.16
N ILE A 74 5.04 -1.45 -7.44
CA ILE A 74 5.52 -0.14 -7.89
C ILE A 74 4.60 0.41 -8.97
N SER A 75 4.43 1.74 -9.01
CA SER A 75 3.72 2.41 -10.08
C SER A 75 4.36 3.75 -10.44
N GLY A 76 4.20 4.14 -11.70
CA GLY A 76 4.46 5.50 -12.18
C GLY A 76 3.17 6.26 -12.50
N GLU A 77 2.00 5.66 -12.26
CA GLU A 77 0.72 6.30 -12.50
C GLU A 77 0.20 6.97 -11.22
N SER A 78 -0.46 8.12 -11.40
CA SER A 78 -1.23 8.79 -10.36
C SER A 78 -2.62 8.16 -10.24
N ASN A 79 -3.33 8.50 -9.15
CA ASN A 79 -4.71 8.07 -8.91
C ASN A 79 -4.91 6.55 -8.76
N LEU A 80 -3.92 5.82 -8.23
CA LEU A 80 -3.98 4.37 -8.01
C LEU A 80 -3.41 4.00 -6.63
N THR A 81 -4.19 3.51 -5.68
CA THR A 81 -3.65 3.14 -4.36
C THR A 81 -2.92 1.79 -4.39
N LEU A 82 -1.65 1.75 -3.99
CA LEU A 82 -0.90 0.50 -3.79
C LEU A 82 -1.11 -0.03 -2.37
N VAL A 83 -1.48 -1.30 -2.25
CA VAL A 83 -1.85 -1.92 -0.98
C VAL A 83 -0.97 -3.12 -0.67
N VAL A 84 -0.29 -3.07 0.47
CA VAL A 84 0.47 -4.18 1.05
C VAL A 84 -0.05 -4.41 2.47
N ARG A 85 -0.31 -5.66 2.82
CA ARG A 85 -0.75 -6.06 4.16
C ARG A 85 0.46 -6.56 4.94
N VAL A 86 0.53 -6.24 6.22
CA VAL A 86 1.59 -6.72 7.12
C VAL A 86 1.00 -7.03 8.48
N ALA A 87 1.56 -8.05 9.13
CA ALA A 87 1.44 -8.36 10.54
C ALA A 87 2.83 -8.90 10.91
N ASP A 88 3.53 -8.21 11.81
CA ASP A 88 4.91 -8.44 12.24
C ASP A 88 6.02 -8.11 11.23
N CYS A 89 5.78 -8.29 9.93
CA CYS A 89 6.68 -7.79 8.88
C CYS A 89 6.67 -6.26 8.79
N GLY A 90 7.81 -5.66 8.47
CA GLY A 90 7.94 -4.21 8.30
C GLY A 90 7.40 -3.76 6.94
N PRO A 91 6.50 -2.78 6.84
CA PRO A 91 6.14 -2.18 5.57
C PRO A 91 7.22 -1.19 5.14
N VAL A 92 7.72 -1.32 3.92
CA VAL A 92 8.67 -0.37 3.32
C VAL A 92 7.95 0.44 2.24
N TRP A 93 8.20 1.75 2.25
CA TRP A 93 7.57 2.70 1.35
C TRP A 93 8.65 3.43 0.55
N LEU A 94 8.49 3.51 -0.77
CA LEU A 94 9.48 4.03 -1.70
C LEU A 94 8.87 5.15 -2.55
N HIS A 95 9.66 6.18 -2.84
CA HIS A 95 9.31 7.23 -3.79
C HIS A 95 10.52 7.75 -4.55
N CYS A 96 10.39 7.83 -5.87
CA CYS A 96 11.38 8.40 -6.76
C CYS A 96 10.93 9.80 -7.22
N LYS A 97 11.53 10.84 -6.65
CA LYS A 97 11.22 12.25 -7.00
C LYS A 97 11.43 12.56 -8.50
N LYS A 98 12.38 11.90 -9.15
CA LYS A 98 12.72 12.16 -10.57
C LYS A 98 11.60 11.71 -11.52
N THR A 99 10.94 10.60 -11.21
CA THR A 99 9.92 9.99 -12.07
C THR A 99 8.50 10.12 -11.51
N GLY A 100 8.36 10.52 -10.25
CA GLY A 100 7.08 10.47 -9.52
C GLY A 100 6.64 9.05 -9.16
N ALA A 101 7.49 8.05 -9.41
CA ALA A 101 7.16 6.66 -9.11
C ALA A 101 7.14 6.41 -7.60
N TRP A 102 6.31 5.47 -7.18
CA TRP A 102 6.10 5.11 -5.79
C TRP A 102 5.94 3.60 -5.66
N GLY A 103 6.25 3.09 -4.48
CA GLY A 103 6.19 1.67 -4.20
C GLY A 103 5.92 1.37 -2.75
N SER A 104 5.37 0.17 -2.53
CA SER A 104 5.19 -0.40 -1.20
C SER A 104 5.60 -1.86 -1.25
N CYS A 105 6.29 -2.32 -0.23
CA CYS A 105 6.63 -3.73 -0.08
C CYS A 105 6.56 -4.18 1.37
N ARG A 106 6.40 -5.49 1.54
CA ARG A 106 6.61 -6.16 2.80
C ARG A 106 8.10 -6.49 2.90
N GLN A 107 8.75 -6.06 3.97
CA GLN A 107 10.04 -6.60 4.36
C GLN A 107 9.79 -7.71 5.39
N PRO A 108 10.22 -8.96 5.12
CA PRO A 108 10.13 -10.01 6.13
C PRO A 108 10.92 -9.59 7.37
N SER A 109 10.33 -9.82 8.55
CA SER A 109 11.14 -9.94 9.76
C SER A 109 12.13 -11.08 9.49
N GLY A 110 13.44 -10.83 9.64
CA GLY A 110 14.44 -11.88 9.44
C GLY A 110 14.22 -13.09 10.36
N PRO A 111 15.00 -14.16 10.21
CA PRO A 111 15.20 -15.05 11.35
C PRO A 111 15.69 -14.27 12.58
#